data_AF-A0A3D5UWY2-F1
#
_entry.id   AF-A0A3D5UWY2-F1
#
_cell.length_a   1.000
_cell.length_b   1.000
_cell.length_c   1.000
_cell.angle_alpha   90.00
_cell.angle_beta   90.00
_cell.angle_gamma   90.00
#
_symmetry.space_group_name_H-M   'P 1'
#
loop_
_entity.id
_entity.type
_entity.pdbx_description
1 polymer ?
#
loop_
_entity_poly.entity_id
_entity_poly.type
_entity_poly.pdbx_seq_one_letter_code
_entity_poly.pdbx_strand_id
1 'polypeptide(L)'
;ETISLTKQGRQYWASVEVRPIRDKHGAIRNYIVVETDITQTKQTEIKLKRSQLELQDRILDLQHTSMQLEQERVKLADTAHDLSVAKEAAENANRAKSAFLATMSHELRTPM
;
A
#
# COMPACT_ATOMS: atom_id res chain seq x y z
N GLU A 1 -14.64 29.17 -13.32
CA GLU A 1 -14.60 29.31 -11.84
C GLU A 1 -13.63 30.43 -11.51
N THR A 2 -13.96 31.27 -10.55
CA THR A 2 -13.11 32.38 -10.11
C THR A 2 -13.12 32.46 -8.58
N ILE A 3 -12.15 33.16 -7.99
CA ILE A 3 -12.20 33.53 -6.57
C ILE A 3 -12.89 34.89 -6.49
N SER A 4 -13.95 34.96 -5.68
CA SER A 4 -14.74 36.16 -5.42
C SER A 4 -14.66 36.54 -3.94
N LEU A 5 -15.06 37.77 -3.62
CA LEU A 5 -15.11 38.33 -2.26
C LEU A 5 -16.54 38.74 -1.93
N THR A 6 -17.05 38.33 -0.77
CA THR A 6 -18.32 38.88 -0.27
C THR A 6 -18.14 40.34 0.15
N LYS A 7 -19.24 41.08 0.28
CA LYS A 7 -19.22 42.45 0.84
C LYS A 7 -18.61 42.54 2.25
N GLN A 8 -18.61 41.41 2.99
CA GLN A 8 -18.00 41.30 4.32
C GLN A 8 -16.53 40.84 4.28
N GLY A 9 -15.93 40.73 3.09
CA GLY A 9 -14.52 40.38 2.89
C GLY A 9 -14.20 38.88 2.92
N ARG A 10 -15.19 37.99 2.98
CA ARG A 10 -14.96 36.53 2.92
C ARG A 10 -14.66 36.12 1.47
N GLN A 11 -13.56 35.40 1.26
CA GLN A 11 -13.26 34.78 -0.03
C GLN A 11 -14.08 33.49 -0.23
N TYR A 12 -14.54 33.27 -1.46
CA TYR A 12 -15.22 32.04 -1.86
C TYR A 12 -14.94 31.70 -3.33
N TRP A 13 -15.02 30.41 -3.66
CA TRP A 13 -14.98 29.96 -5.04
C TRP A 13 -16.34 30.18 -5.68
N ALA A 14 -16.35 30.90 -6.78
CA ALA A 14 -17.54 31.24 -7.53
C ALA A 14 -17.56 30.48 -8.86
N SER A 15 -18.66 29.76 -9.10
CA SER A 15 -19.05 29.39 -10.46
C SER A 15 -19.89 30.52 -11.03
N VAL A 16 -19.43 31.12 -12.12
CA VAL A 16 -20.09 32.27 -12.75
C VAL A 16 -20.61 31.85 -14.12
N GLU A 17 -21.92 31.97 -14.30
CA GLU A 17 -22.57 31.79 -15.58
C GLU A 17 -23.22 33.10 -16.02
N VAL A 18 -22.88 33.58 -17.21
CA VAL A 18 -23.42 34.84 -17.75
C VAL A 18 -24.31 34.52 -18.94
N ARG A 19 -25.58 34.91 -18.86
CA ARG A 19 -26.56 34.74 -19.94
C ARG A 19 -27.05 36.10 -20.47
N PRO A 20 -26.97 36.35 -21.79
CA PRO A 20 -27.50 37.57 -22.37
C PRO A 20 -29.04 37.52 -22.44
N ILE A 21 -29.69 38.62 -22.06
CA ILE A 21 -31.09 38.87 -22.35
C ILE A 21 -31.17 39.63 -23.67
N ARG A 22 -31.87 39.05 -24.65
CA ARG A 22 -32.08 39.64 -25.97
C ARG A 22 -33.42 40.34 -26.04
N ASP A 23 -33.51 41.39 -26.84
CA ASP A 23 -34.78 42.02 -27.18
C ASP A 23 -35.50 41.29 -28.33
N LYS A 24 -36.68 41.81 -28.72
CA LYS A 24 -37.51 41.28 -29.81
C LYS A 24 -36.83 41.29 -31.19
N HIS A 25 -35.74 42.03 -31.36
CA HIS A 25 -34.96 42.11 -32.60
C HIS A 25 -33.66 41.28 -32.51
N GLY A 26 -33.46 40.52 -31.43
CA GLY A 26 -32.29 39.65 -31.22
C GLY A 26 -31.04 40.37 -30.69
N ALA A 27 -31.11 41.70 -30.52
CA ALA A 27 -30.01 42.49 -29.98
C ALA A 27 -29.87 42.26 -28.47
N ILE A 28 -28.64 42.22 -27.96
CA ILE A 28 -28.39 42.05 -26.53
C ILE A 28 -28.76 43.35 -25.82
N ARG A 29 -29.66 43.25 -24.84
CA ARG A 29 -30.09 44.39 -24.03
C ARG A 29 -29.41 44.41 -22.67
N ASN A 30 -29.35 43.25 -22.00
CA ASN A 30 -28.81 43.10 -20.65
C ASN A 30 -28.07 41.76 -20.52
N TYR A 31 -27.35 41.58 -19.42
CA TYR A 31 -26.78 40.30 -19.02
C TYR A 31 -27.32 39.93 -17.63
N ILE A 32 -27.69 38.67 -17.45
CA ILE A 32 -27.90 38.07 -16.13
C ILE A 32 -26.64 37.31 -15.80
N VAL A 33 -26.12 37.53 -14.60
CA VAL A 33 -25.02 36.77 -14.02
C VAL A 33 -25.61 35.91 -12.90
N VAL A 34 -25.42 34.60 -12.98
CA VAL A 34 -25.69 33.69 -11.88
C VAL A 34 -24.34 33.30 -11.29
N GLU A 35 -24.16 33.66 -10.02
CA GLU A 35 -22.97 33.30 -9.25
C GLU A 35 -23.37 32.30 -8.16
N THR A 36 -22.72 31.14 -8.15
CA THR A 36 -22.93 30.11 -7.13
C THR A 36 -21.65 29.94 -6.32
N ASP A 37 -21.76 30.05 -4.99
CA ASP A 37 -20.67 29.69 -4.08
C ASP A 37 -20.48 28.17 -4.09
N ILE A 38 -19.36 27.73 -4.64
CA ILE A 38 -18.95 26.33 -4.75
C ILE A 38 -17.77 25.99 -3.82
N THR A 39 -17.48 26.85 -2.84
CA THR A 39 -16.34 26.67 -1.93
C THR A 39 -16.37 25.32 -1.23
N GLN A 40 -17.54 24.92 -0.71
CA GLN A 40 -17.68 23.66 -0.01
C GLN A 40 -17.40 22.46 -0.94
N THR A 41 -17.94 22.49 -2.15
CA THR A 41 -17.72 21.46 -3.17
C THR A 41 -16.25 21.35 -3.53
N LYS A 42 -15.59 22.49 -3.79
CA LYS A 42 -14.15 22.54 -4.10
C LYS A 42 -13.30 22.01 -2.95
N GLN A 43 -13.61 22.37 -1.72
CA GLN A 43 -12.88 21.86 -0.56
C GLN A 43 -13.03 20.34 -0.40
N THR A 44 -14.23 19.81 -0.61
CA THR A 44 -14.47 18.35 -0.58
C THR A 44 -13.71 17.65 -1.71
N GLU A 45 -13.73 18.20 -2.93
CA GLU A 45 -13.00 17.65 -4.08
C GLU A 45 -11.48 17.62 -3.82
N ILE A 46 -10.92 18.71 -3.28
CA ILE A 46 -9.50 18.79 -2.93
C ILE A 46 -9.15 17.78 -1.83
N LYS A 47 -9.97 17.66 -0.78
CA LYS A 47 -9.75 16.68 0.30
C LYS A 47 -9.82 15.26 -0.22
N LEU A 48 -10.80 14.95 -1.07
CA LEU A 48 -10.96 13.64 -1.68
C LEU A 48 -9.73 13.30 -2.54
N LYS A 49 -9.31 14.21 -3.42
CA LYS A 49 -8.14 14.03 -4.27
C LYS A 49 -6.86 13.83 -3.47
N ARG A 50 -6.70 14.57 -2.37
CA ARG A 50 -5.57 14.41 -1.45
C ARG A 50 -5.58 13.02 -0.79
N SER A 51 -6.72 12.59 -0.26
CA SER A 51 -6.85 11.25 0.33
C SER A 51 -6.61 10.14 -0.68
N GLN A 52 -7.07 10.30 -1.93
CA GLN A 52 -6.79 9.34 -3.01
C GLN A 52 -5.30 9.21 -3.30
N LEU A 53 -4.56 10.32 -3.35
CA LEU A 53 -3.11 10.30 -3.53
C LEU A 53 -2.40 9.62 -2.35
N GLU A 54 -2.80 9.94 -1.11
CA GLU A 54 -2.26 9.30 0.09
C GLU A 54 -2.53 7.79 0.13
N LEU A 55 -3.70 7.35 -0.33
CA LEU A 55 -4.02 5.92 -0.45
C LEU A 55 -3.22 5.24 -1.55
N GLN A 56 -3.02 5.91 -2.68
CA GLN A 56 -2.22 5.38 -3.78
C GLN A 56 -0.76 5.17 -3.38
N ASP A 57 -0.19 6.12 -2.64
CA ASP A 57 1.15 6.03 -2.06
C ASP A 57 1.27 4.83 -1.09
N ARG A 58 0.32 4.69 -0.16
CA ARG A 58 0.27 3.55 0.77
C ARG A 58 0.14 2.20 0.07
N ILE A 59 -0.61 2.13 -1.03
CA ILE A 59 -0.75 0.89 -1.81
C ILE A 59 0.61 0.49 -2.39
N LEU A 60 1.38 1.44 -2.92
CA LEU A 60 2.72 1.17 -3.45
C LEU A 60 3.67 0.67 -2.34
N ASP A 61 3.66 1.31 -1.17
CA ASP A 61 4.46 0.89 -0.02
C ASP A 61 4.11 -0.52 0.45
N LEU A 62 2.81 -0.84 0.52
CA LEU A 62 2.33 -2.16 0.90
C LEU A 62 2.72 -3.22 -0.12
N GLN A 63 2.66 -2.91 -1.42
CA GLN A 63 3.13 -3.81 -2.48
C GLN A 63 4.62 -4.09 -2.35
N HIS A 64 5.44 -3.06 -2.10
CA HIS A 64 6.87 -3.23 -1.90
C HIS A 64 7.17 -4.09 -0.66
N THR A 65 6.53 -3.79 0.47
CA THR A 65 6.69 -4.54 1.73
C THR A 65 6.25 -5.99 1.57
N SER A 66 5.13 -6.24 0.89
CA SER A 66 4.65 -7.60 0.61
C SER A 66 5.65 -8.38 -0.26
N MET A 67 6.27 -7.74 -1.25
CA MET A 67 7.28 -8.38 -2.09
C MET A 67 8.53 -8.76 -1.28
N GLN A 68 8.98 -7.88 -0.38
CA GLN A 68 10.11 -8.16 0.51
C GLN A 68 9.81 -9.34 1.45
N LEU A 69 8.63 -9.34 2.08
CA LEU A 69 8.22 -10.41 2.98
C LEU A 69 8.17 -11.75 2.25
N GLU A 70 7.66 -11.79 1.02
CA GLU A 70 7.61 -13.04 0.27
C GLU A 70 9.02 -13.56 -0.07
N GLN A 71 9.94 -12.66 -0.45
CA GLN A 71 11.34 -13.04 -0.67
C GLN A 71 12.01 -13.57 0.61
N GLU A 72 11.76 -12.96 1.76
CA GLU A 72 12.27 -13.45 3.04
C GLU A 72 11.67 -14.81 3.40
N ARG A 73 10.37 -15.02 3.17
CA ARG A 73 9.71 -16.31 3.41
C ARG A 73 10.32 -17.42 2.58
N VAL A 74 10.61 -17.17 1.30
CA VAL A 74 11.28 -18.15 0.43
C VAL A 74 12.67 -18.50 0.97
N LYS A 75 13.49 -17.49 1.30
CA LYS A 75 14.84 -17.73 1.88
C LYS A 75 14.78 -18.49 3.20
N LEU A 76 13.79 -18.17 4.05
CA LEU A 76 13.60 -18.88 5.32
C LEU A 76 13.19 -20.34 5.09
N ALA A 77 12.36 -20.62 4.09
CA ALA A 77 11.99 -21.99 3.73
C ALA A 77 13.23 -22.80 3.27
N ASP A 78 14.08 -22.21 2.43
CA ASP A 78 15.31 -22.85 1.94
C ASP A 78 16.28 -23.15 3.10
N THR A 79 16.56 -22.16 3.94
CA THR A 79 17.46 -22.33 5.09
C THR A 79 16.92 -23.32 6.12
N ALA A 80 15.60 -23.37 6.34
CA ALA A 80 14.97 -24.36 7.20
C ALA A 80 15.12 -25.78 6.63
N HIS A 81 14.97 -25.93 5.31
CA HIS A 81 15.18 -27.21 4.63
C HIS A 81 16.63 -27.69 4.78
N ASP A 82 17.61 -26.83 4.47
CA ASP A 82 19.04 -27.15 4.59
C ASP A 82 19.42 -27.53 6.02
N LEU A 83 18.90 -26.79 7.01
CA LEU A 83 19.12 -27.09 8.42
C LEU A 83 18.53 -28.44 8.82
N SER A 84 17.34 -28.78 8.32
CA SER A 84 16.69 -30.07 8.57
C SER A 84 17.54 -31.23 8.02
N VAL A 85 18.04 -31.09 6.79
CA VAL A 85 18.91 -32.10 6.16
C VAL A 85 20.23 -32.27 6.93
N ALA A 86 20.88 -31.17 7.30
CA ALA A 86 22.12 -31.21 8.07
C ALA A 86 21.92 -31.85 9.45
N LYS A 87 20.80 -31.55 10.11
CA LYS A 87 20.43 -32.15 11.39
C LYS A 87 20.25 -33.66 11.26
N GLU A 88 19.50 -34.12 10.26
CA GLU A 88 19.26 -35.55 10.04
C GLU A 88 20.57 -36.31 9.78
N ALA A 89 21.46 -35.74 8.96
CA ALA A 89 22.78 -36.31 8.70
C ALA A 89 23.63 -36.43 9.99
N ALA A 90 23.64 -35.39 10.83
CA ALA A 90 24.35 -35.40 12.10
C ALA A 90 23.79 -36.45 13.08
N GLU A 91 22.46 -36.58 13.17
CA GLU A 91 21.81 -37.59 13.99
C GLU A 91 22.12 -39.00 13.50
N ASN A 92 22.08 -39.24 12.19
CA ASN A 92 22.44 -40.53 11.60
C ASN A 92 23.89 -40.91 11.90
N ALA A 93 24.82 -39.96 11.75
CA ALA A 93 26.23 -40.19 12.09
C ALA A 93 26.40 -40.52 13.58
N ASN A 94 25.69 -39.81 14.47
CA ASN A 94 25.77 -40.05 15.91
C ASN A 94 25.17 -41.42 16.31
N ARG A 95 24.05 -41.81 15.67
CA ARG A 95 23.47 -43.15 15.83
C ARG A 95 24.42 -44.25 15.37
N ALA A 96 25.01 -44.10 14.18
CA ALA A 96 25.97 -45.07 13.64
C ALA A 96 27.20 -45.21 14.54
N LYS A 97 27.75 -44.09 15.02
CA LYS A 97 28.86 -44.08 15.98
C LYS A 97 28.51 -44.79 17.29
N SER A 98 27.30 -44.55 17.81
CA SER A 98 26.84 -45.17 19.06
C SER A 98 26.66 -46.68 18.90
N ALA A 99 26.04 -47.12 17.80
CA ALA A 99 25.87 -48.54 17.47
C ALA A 99 27.23 -49.24 17.35
N PHE A 100 28.18 -48.63 16.62
CA PHE A 100 29.53 -49.16 16.47
C PHE A 100 30.23 -49.34 17.82
N LEU A 101 30.22 -48.32 18.69
CA LEU A 101 30.84 -48.41 20.02
C LEU A 101 30.19 -49.48 20.90
N ALA A 102 28.87 -49.65 20.83
CA ALA A 102 28.17 -50.69 21.55
C ALA A 102 28.60 -52.10 21.10
N THR A 103 28.67 -52.33 19.78
CA THR A 103 29.15 -53.61 19.22
C THR A 103 30.60 -53.89 19.61
N MET A 104 31.51 -52.93 19.44
CA MET A 104 32.92 -53.10 19.81
C MET A 104 33.08 -53.38 21.31
N SER A 105 32.32 -52.70 22.18
CA SER A 105 32.36 -52.94 23.62
C SER A 105 31.84 -54.33 24.00
N HIS A 106 30.86 -54.86 23.27
CA HIS A 106 30.34 -56.20 23.50
C HIS A 106 31.39 -57.26 23.16
N GLU A 107 32.03 -57.15 22.00
CA GLU A 107 33.09 -58.09 21.57
C GLU A 107 34.33 -58.06 22.48
N LEU A 108 34.69 -56.89 23.02
CA LEU A 108 35.78 -56.78 23.99
C LEU A 108 35.46 -57.42 25.36
N ARG A 109 34.17 -57.48 25.74
CA ARG A 109 33.72 -58.03 27.03
C ARG A 109 33.40 -59.52 27.00
N THR A 110 32.96 -60.02 25.85
CA THR A 110 32.76 -61.46 25.61
C THR A 110 33.45 -61.82 24.30
N PRO A 111 34.79 -62.00 24.33
CA PRO A 111 35.51 -62.47 23.17
C PRO A 111 35.04 -63.89 22.87
N MET A 112 34.66 -64.16 21.61
CA MET A 112 34.49 -65.53 21.09
C MET A 112 35.85 -66.19 20.92
#